data_AF-A0A813EQN4-F1
#
_entry.id   AF-A0A813EQN4-F1
#
_cell.length_a   1.000
_cell.length_b   1.000
_cell.length_c   1.000
_cell.angle_alpha   90.00
_cell.angle_beta   90.00
_cell.angle_gamma   90.00
#
_symmetry.space_group_name_H-M   'P 1'
#
loop_
_entity.id
_entity.type
_entity.pdbx_description
1 polymer ?
#
loop_
_entity_poly.entity_id
_entity_poly.type
_entity_poly.pdbx_seq_one_letter_code
_entity_poly.pdbx_strand_id
1 'polypeptide(L)'
;MPWTKYHLAVTKQHDKEYRMNSPYVQYDSYETDGSARNLDLFLADRENILDEDLVAWIGIGKEHIPRQEDLPMVSNFGVGFSLQPMNFVEGNVVASPPKE
;
A
#
# COMPACT_ATOMS: atom_id res chain seq x y z
N MET A 1 -14.58 5.25 -1.07
CA MET A 1 -13.45 4.30 -1.06
C MET A 1 -12.54 4.63 0.11
N PRO A 2 -12.81 4.09 1.31
CA PRO A 2 -12.11 4.48 2.54
C PRO A 2 -10.62 4.05 2.58
N TRP A 3 -10.13 3.30 1.59
CA TRP A 3 -8.73 2.86 1.47
C TRP A 3 -7.84 3.74 0.58
N THR A 4 -8.37 4.78 -0.09
CA THR A 4 -7.57 5.69 -0.95
C THR A 4 -7.28 7.03 -0.28
N LYS A 5 -7.65 7.20 0.99
CA LYS A 5 -7.53 8.46 1.74
C LYS A 5 -6.07 8.83 2.04
N TYR A 6 -5.20 7.82 2.15
CA TYR A 6 -3.80 7.98 2.52
C TYR A 6 -2.89 7.44 1.41
N HIS A 7 -1.88 8.21 1.02
CA HIS A 7 -0.80 7.70 0.15
C HIS A 7 0.11 6.73 0.93
N LEU A 8 0.30 7.00 2.22
CA LEU A 8 1.02 6.14 3.16
C LEU A 8 0.32 6.23 4.53
N ALA A 9 0.10 5.08 5.16
CA ALA A 9 -0.25 4.97 6.56
C ALA A 9 0.60 3.87 7.21
N VAL A 10 0.91 4.03 8.49
CA VAL A 10 1.71 3.08 9.26
C VAL A 10 0.93 2.69 10.51
N THR A 11 0.80 1.39 10.74
CA THR A 11 0.12 0.81 11.91
C THR A 11 1.06 -0.16 12.61
N LYS A 12 0.78 -0.45 13.89
CA LYS A 12 1.37 -1.61 14.56
C LYS A 12 0.82 -2.90 13.94
N GLN A 13 1.61 -3.97 13.94
CA GLN A 13 1.16 -5.27 13.43
C GLN A 13 0.11 -5.89 14.35
N HIS A 14 -0.98 -6.39 13.75
CA HIS A 14 -2.02 -7.17 14.40
C HIS A 14 -2.43 -8.37 13.54
N ASP A 15 -2.56 -9.55 14.14
CA ASP A 15 -2.95 -10.79 13.42
C ASP A 15 -4.32 -10.70 12.72
N LYS A 16 -5.21 -9.84 13.22
CA LYS A 16 -6.57 -9.64 12.69
C LYS A 16 -6.65 -8.56 11.61
N GLU A 17 -5.56 -7.85 11.32
CA GLU A 17 -5.50 -6.71 10.38
C GLU A 17 -4.73 -7.06 9.10
N TYR A 18 -4.81 -8.30 8.65
CA TYR A 18 -4.05 -8.81 7.50
C TYR A 18 -4.52 -8.28 6.13
N ARG A 19 -5.71 -7.67 6.05
CA ARG A 19 -6.27 -7.08 4.81
C ARG A 19 -7.02 -5.80 5.12
N MET A 20 -6.74 -4.77 4.34
CA MET A 20 -7.45 -3.49 4.37
C MET A 20 -8.86 -3.56 3.76
N ASN A 21 -9.21 -4.63 3.03
CA ASN A 21 -10.49 -4.73 2.35
C ASN A 21 -10.98 -6.19 2.21
N SER A 22 -12.26 -6.35 1.90
CA SER A 22 -12.94 -7.63 1.70
C SER A 22 -13.31 -7.82 0.22
N PRO A 23 -13.27 -9.05 -0.33
CA PRO A 23 -13.78 -9.31 -1.68
C PRO A 23 -15.29 -8.98 -1.81
N TYR A 24 -16.02 -8.93 -0.69
CA TYR A 24 -17.46 -8.65 -0.68
C TYR A 24 -17.81 -7.17 -0.80
N VAL A 25 -16.84 -6.25 -0.63
CA VAL A 25 -17.06 -4.80 -0.71
C VAL A 25 -17.58 -4.32 -2.07
N GLN A 26 -17.38 -5.14 -3.13
CA GLN A 26 -17.90 -4.84 -4.46
C GLN A 26 -19.42 -4.99 -4.54
N TYR A 27 -20.01 -5.82 -3.68
CA TYR A 27 -21.44 -6.10 -3.64
C TYR A 27 -22.16 -5.20 -2.63
N ASP A 28 -21.48 -4.81 -1.56
CA ASP A 28 -21.95 -3.80 -0.62
C ASP A 28 -20.81 -2.85 -0.24
N SER A 29 -20.82 -1.66 -0.82
CA SER A 29 -19.81 -0.63 -0.59
C SER A 29 -20.07 0.23 0.65
N TYR A 30 -21.24 0.06 1.28
CA TYR A 30 -21.65 0.74 2.50
C TYR A 30 -21.72 -0.23 3.70
N GLU A 31 -21.22 -1.45 3.52
CA GLU A 31 -21.45 -2.57 4.44
C GLU A 31 -21.14 -2.20 5.89
N THR A 32 -22.18 -2.22 6.71
CA THR A 32 -22.19 -1.79 8.11
C THR A 32 -21.93 -2.93 9.10
N ASP A 33 -21.71 -4.16 8.63
CA ASP A 33 -21.58 -5.35 9.49
C ASP A 33 -20.17 -5.52 10.11
N GLY A 34 -19.22 -4.68 9.71
CA GLY A 34 -17.82 -4.70 10.16
C GLY A 34 -16.84 -5.47 9.25
N SER A 35 -17.30 -6.07 8.14
CA SER A 35 -16.42 -6.68 7.12
C SER A 35 -15.75 -5.64 6.21
N ALA A 36 -16.37 -4.46 6.04
CA ALA A 36 -15.75 -3.29 5.44
C ALA A 36 -14.61 -2.75 6.33
N ARG A 37 -13.45 -3.41 6.25
CA ARG A 37 -12.21 -2.93 6.84
C ARG A 37 -11.82 -1.61 6.16
N ASN A 38 -11.35 -0.66 6.95
CA ASN A 38 -10.73 0.54 6.42
C ASN A 38 -9.53 0.94 7.29
N LEU A 39 -8.64 1.75 6.71
CA LEU A 39 -7.47 2.27 7.40
C LEU A 39 -7.82 3.17 8.58
N ASP A 40 -8.95 3.88 8.52
CA ASP A 40 -9.38 4.76 9.61
C ASP A 40 -9.64 3.96 10.91
N LEU A 41 -10.10 2.71 10.81
CA LEU A 41 -10.29 1.81 11.95
C LEU A 41 -8.96 1.37 12.57
N PHE A 42 -7.98 1.01 11.75
CA PHE A 42 -6.65 0.59 12.22
C PHE A 42 -5.84 1.76 12.81
N LEU A 43 -6.20 3.00 12.47
CA LEU A 43 -5.56 4.21 12.98
C LEU A 43 -6.31 4.85 14.15
N ALA A 44 -7.48 4.33 14.52
CA ALA A 44 -8.38 4.97 15.48
C ALA A 44 -7.86 4.94 16.93
N ASP A 45 -7.16 3.87 17.29
CA ASP A 45 -6.62 3.63 18.63
C ASP A 45 -5.34 4.44 18.93
N ARG A 46 -4.69 4.98 17.89
CA ARG A 46 -3.47 5.80 17.99
C ARG A 46 -2.36 5.12 18.78
N GLU A 47 -2.16 3.83 18.52
CA GLU A 47 -1.08 3.08 19.15
C GLU A 47 0.30 3.73 18.94
N ASN A 48 1.19 3.52 19.91
CA ASN A 48 2.59 3.87 19.74
C ASN A 48 3.22 2.95 18.69
N ILE A 49 4.03 3.54 17.80
CA ILE A 49 4.70 2.86 16.67
C ILE A 49 6.23 2.96 16.77
N LEU A 50 6.78 3.48 17.86
CA LEU A 50 8.23 3.58 18.07
C LEU A 50 8.78 2.23 18.53
N ASP A 51 9.76 1.69 17.81
CA ASP A 51 10.43 0.39 18.08
C ASP A 51 9.47 -0.81 18.16
N GLU A 52 8.43 -0.80 17.33
CA GLU A 52 7.41 -1.86 17.25
C GLU A 52 7.50 -2.66 15.94
N ASP A 53 6.74 -3.75 15.85
CA ASP A 53 6.47 -4.42 14.57
C ASP A 53 5.46 -3.59 13.76
N LEU A 54 5.84 -3.18 12.55
CA LEU A 54 5.13 -2.17 11.77
C LEU A 54 4.61 -2.72 10.44
N VAL A 55 3.43 -2.25 10.06
CA VAL A 55 2.83 -2.49 8.75
C VAL A 55 2.70 -1.14 8.03
N ALA A 56 3.30 -1.06 6.84
CA ALA A 56 3.17 0.09 5.95
C ALA A 56 2.10 -0.17 4.88
N TRP A 57 1.05 0.64 4.88
CA TRP A 57 -0.04 0.62 3.91
C TRP A 57 0.21 1.70 2.86
N ILE A 58 0.53 1.28 1.62
CA ILE A 58 0.92 2.19 0.53
C ILE A 58 -0.20 2.28 -0.49
N GLY A 59 -0.81 3.46 -0.59
CA GLY A 59 -1.83 3.78 -1.59
C GLY A 59 -1.19 4.34 -2.86
N ILE A 60 -1.31 3.61 -3.97
CA ILE A 60 -0.78 4.03 -5.27
C ILE A 60 -1.92 4.00 -6.28
N GLY A 61 -2.06 5.08 -7.04
CA GLY A 61 -3.06 5.20 -8.07
C GLY A 61 -2.63 6.19 -9.15
N LYS A 62 -3.35 6.19 -10.25
CA LYS A 62 -3.19 7.14 -11.34
C LYS A 62 -4.58 7.54 -11.81
N GLU A 63 -4.78 8.84 -11.96
CA GLU A 63 -5.97 9.36 -12.62
C GLU A 63 -5.87 9.04 -14.12
N HIS A 64 -6.87 8.35 -14.66
CA HIS A 64 -6.95 8.06 -16.08
C HIS A 64 -7.89 9.06 -16.76
N ILE A 65 -7.31 10.02 -17.48
CA ILE A 65 -8.04 10.82 -18.47
C ILE A 65 -7.86 10.11 -19.82
N PRO A 66 -8.89 9.46 -20.38
CA PRO A 66 -8.77 8.70 -21.62
C PRO A 66 -8.38 9.58 -22.80
N ARG A 67 -7.55 9.04 -23.71
CA ARG A 67 -7.08 9.75 -24.91
C ARG A 67 -7.22 8.89 -26.17
N GLN A 68 -7.05 9.50 -27.34
CA GLN A 68 -7.21 8.80 -28.62
C GLN A 68 -6.20 7.66 -28.78
N GLU A 69 -5.01 7.80 -28.20
CA GLU A 69 -3.95 6.80 -28.19
C GLU A 69 -4.26 5.55 -27.34
N ASP A 70 -5.34 5.58 -26.54
CA ASP A 70 -5.80 4.43 -25.76
C ASP A 70 -6.59 3.41 -26.62
N LEU A 71 -6.83 3.70 -27.91
CA LEU A 71 -7.51 2.80 -28.84
C LEU A 71 -6.53 2.06 -29.76
N PRO A 72 -6.71 0.75 -30.00
CA PRO A 72 -7.72 -0.16 -29.43
C PRO A 72 -7.35 -0.71 -28.03
N MET A 73 -6.19 -0.30 -27.50
CA MET A 73 -5.64 -0.79 -26.25
C MET A 73 -4.84 0.32 -25.56
N VAL A 74 -5.03 0.47 -24.25
CA VAL A 74 -4.23 1.38 -23.42
C VAL A 74 -2.77 0.94 -23.46
N SER A 75 -1.89 1.82 -23.96
CA SER A 75 -0.45 1.58 -23.91
C SER A 75 0.15 2.21 -22.66
N ASN A 76 0.96 1.43 -21.94
CA ASN A 76 1.76 1.85 -20.79
C ASN A 76 1.01 2.67 -19.69
N PHE A 77 0.34 1.95 -18.79
CA PHE A 77 -0.35 2.53 -17.63
C PHE A 77 0.23 2.06 -16.28
N GLY A 78 1.57 2.01 -16.20
CA GLY A 78 2.27 1.56 -14.98
C GLY A 78 2.18 2.57 -13.83
N VAL A 79 2.01 2.05 -12.61
CA VAL A 79 2.24 2.73 -11.34
C VAL A 79 2.99 1.80 -10.39
N GLY A 80 3.77 2.34 -9.46
CA GLY A 80 4.51 1.51 -8.51
C GLY A 80 5.28 2.34 -7.49
N PHE A 81 5.96 1.62 -6.61
CA PHE A 81 6.88 2.17 -5.62
C PHE A 81 8.13 1.29 -5.55
N SER A 82 9.19 1.84 -4.97
CA SER A 82 10.42 1.09 -4.68
C SER A 82 10.72 1.18 -3.19
N LEU A 83 11.23 0.08 -2.63
CA LEU A 83 11.89 0.07 -1.34
C LEU A 83 13.39 0.03 -1.60
N GLN A 84 14.09 1.05 -1.11
CA GLN A 84 15.52 1.20 -1.31
C GLN A 84 16.23 1.25 0.05
N PRO A 85 17.37 0.56 0.20
CA PRO A 85 18.14 0.62 1.43
C PRO A 85 18.69 2.03 1.65
N MET A 86 18.38 2.64 2.80
CA MET A 86 18.94 3.92 3.22
C MET A 86 19.75 3.70 4.48
N ASN A 87 21.08 3.84 4.41
CA ASN A 87 22.02 3.52 5.49
C ASN A 87 21.89 2.08 6.04
N PHE A 88 21.39 1.15 5.22
CA PHE A 88 21.21 -0.25 5.62
C PHE A 88 22.51 -1.07 5.46
N VAL A 89 23.41 -0.62 4.58
CA VAL A 89 24.67 -1.30 4.25
C VAL A 89 25.83 -0.29 4.27
N GLU A 90 27.03 -0.74 4.64
CA GLU A 90 28.22 0.12 4.78
C GLU A 90 28.76 0.64 3.44
N GLY A 91 28.48 -0.04 2.34
CA GLY A 91 28.99 0.29 1.02
C GLY A 91 28.09 -0.17 -0.10
N ASN A 92 28.44 0.20 -1.34
CA ASN A 92 27.67 -0.20 -2.51
C ASN A 92 27.77 -1.72 -2.71
N VAL A 93 26.70 -2.42 -2.36
CA VAL A 93 26.58 -3.89 -2.52
C VAL A 93 26.70 -4.35 -3.96
N VAL A 94 26.35 -3.50 -4.94
CA VAL A 94 26.42 -3.83 -6.38
C VAL A 94 27.84 -3.66 -6.92
N ALA A 95 28.66 -2.81 -6.29
CA ALA A 95 30.06 -2.61 -6.68
C ALA A 95 31.01 -3.67 -6.11
N SER A 96 30.51 -4.65 -5.36
CA SER A 96 31.33 -5.74 -4.84
C SER A 96 31.78 -6.65 -5.99
N PRO A 97 33.05 -7.11 -6.01
CA PRO A 97 33.51 -8.03 -7.04
C PRO A 97 32.68 -9.33 -7.02
N PRO A 98 32.50 -10.00 -8.18
CA PRO A 98 31.84 -11.30 -8.23
C PRO A 98 32.50 -12.27 -7.24
N LYS A 99 31.69 -13.03 -6.51
CA LYS A 99 32.20 -14.12 -5.67
C LYS A 99 32.71 -15.22 -6.61
N GLU A 100 33.98 -15.61 -6.47
CA GLU A 100 34.59 -16.77 -7.15
C GLU A 100 33.86 -18.08 -6.79
#